data_AF-A6H1J4-F1
#
_entry.id   AF-A6H1J4-F1
#
_cell.length_a   1.000
_cell.length_b   1.000
_cell.length_c   1.000
_cell.angle_alpha   90.00
_cell.angle_beta   90.00
_cell.angle_gamma   90.00
#
_symmetry.space_group_name_H-M   'P 1'
#
loop_
_entity.id
_entity.type
_entity.pdbx_description
1 polymer ?
#
loop_
_entity_poly.entity_id
_entity_poly.type
_entity_poly.pdbx_seq_one_letter_code
_entity_poly.pdbx_strand_id
1 'polypeptide(L)'
;MERTKYKSDFNKIQNLVNDFDICGFVKSGSPVYEYENLTNILLSLIYNNKSKLEIENELINEIENYYGMKNIENEISSEKLKTEIENLINKAKLEIKNKPSH
;
A
#
# COMPACT_ATOMS: atom_id res chain seq x y z
N MET A 1 -8.58 8.01 21.62
CA MET A 1 -9.49 7.30 20.70
C MET A 1 -8.90 7.15 19.30
N GLU A 2 -8.20 8.15 18.77
CA GLU A 2 -7.61 8.14 17.42
C GLU A 2 -6.46 7.13 17.22
N ARG A 3 -5.58 6.95 18.21
CA ARG A 3 -4.45 5.99 18.12
C ARG A 3 -4.92 4.54 17.92
N THR A 4 -6.04 4.16 18.53
CA THR A 4 -6.60 2.80 18.42
C THR A 4 -7.17 2.55 17.02
N LYS A 5 -7.79 3.57 16.42
CA LYS A 5 -8.31 3.49 15.04
C LYS A 5 -7.16 3.36 14.04
N TYR A 6 -6.17 4.25 14.14
CA TYR A 6 -5.00 4.21 13.26
C TYR A 6 -4.29 2.86 13.33
N LYS A 7 -4.05 2.33 14.53
CA LYS A 7 -3.44 1.01 14.71
C LYS A 7 -4.26 -0.12 14.08
N SER A 8 -5.59 -0.07 14.22
CA SER A 8 -6.48 -1.06 13.60
C SER A 8 -6.44 -0.98 12.08
N ASP A 9 -6.47 0.22 11.51
CA ASP A 9 -6.43 0.42 10.07
C ASP A 9 -5.04 0.02 9.53
N PHE A 10 -3.96 0.37 10.25
CA PHE A 10 -2.61 -0.04 9.93
C PHE A 10 -2.51 -1.56 9.75
N ASN A 11 -2.98 -2.35 10.72
CA ASN A 11 -2.92 -3.81 10.62
C ASN A 11 -3.68 -4.35 9.39
N LYS A 12 -4.82 -3.74 9.05
CA LYS A 12 -5.60 -4.13 7.86
C LYS A 12 -4.86 -3.79 6.57
N ILE A 13 -4.33 -2.57 6.48
CA ILE A 13 -3.58 -2.12 5.31
C ILE A 13 -2.29 -2.92 5.16
N GLN A 14 -1.61 -3.23 6.27
CA GLN A 14 -0.40 -4.05 6.27
C GLN A 14 -0.66 -5.42 5.65
N ASN A 15 -1.78 -6.07 5.98
CA ASN A 15 -2.15 -7.33 5.34
C ASN A 15 -2.35 -7.18 3.82
N LEU A 16 -3.02 -6.11 3.38
CA LEU A 16 -3.21 -5.86 1.94
C LEU A 16 -1.89 -5.62 1.20
N VAL A 17 -0.97 -4.89 1.82
CA VAL A 17 0.35 -4.61 1.24
C VAL A 17 1.22 -5.88 1.24
N ASN A 18 1.16 -6.68 2.29
CA ASN A 18 1.83 -7.97 2.38
C ASN A 18 1.27 -9.00 1.38
N ASP A 19 -0.02 -8.94 1.05
CA ASP A 19 -0.61 -9.79 0.02
C ASP A 19 -0.22 -9.34 -1.39
N PHE A 20 -0.10 -8.02 -1.60
CA PHE A 20 0.43 -7.44 -2.83
C PHE A 20 1.86 -7.91 -3.08
N ASP A 21 2.71 -7.86 -2.05
CA ASP A 21 4.08 -8.39 -2.03
C ASP A 21 4.89 -8.08 -3.29
N ILE A 22 4.96 -6.79 -3.62
CA ILE A 22 5.52 -6.34 -4.90
C ILE A 22 6.99 -6.72 -5.08
N CYS A 23 7.75 -6.75 -3.99
CA CYS A 23 9.16 -7.13 -4.00
C CYS A 23 9.39 -8.63 -3.71
N GLY A 24 8.33 -9.39 -3.46
CA GLY A 24 8.42 -10.83 -3.17
C GLY A 24 9.02 -11.18 -1.80
N PHE A 25 9.20 -10.22 -0.89
CA PHE A 25 9.79 -10.46 0.43
C PHE A 25 8.96 -11.43 1.26
N VAL A 26 7.64 -11.19 1.36
CA VAL A 26 6.77 -11.98 2.25
C VAL A 26 6.65 -13.42 1.74
N LYS A 27 6.45 -13.60 0.43
CA LYS A 27 6.43 -14.95 -0.19
C LYS A 27 7.77 -15.68 -0.07
N SER A 28 8.87 -14.95 0.02
CA SER A 28 10.22 -15.52 0.23
C SER A 28 10.51 -15.86 1.70
N GLY A 29 9.54 -15.65 2.60
CA GLY A 29 9.66 -15.95 4.02
C GLY A 29 10.24 -14.80 4.85
N SER A 30 10.40 -13.61 4.27
CA SER A 30 10.76 -12.42 5.04
C SER A 30 9.62 -12.01 5.99
N PRO A 31 9.93 -11.29 7.07
CA PRO A 31 8.93 -10.86 8.03
C PRO A 31 7.84 -9.96 7.44
N VAL A 32 6.64 -10.03 8.01
CA VAL A 32 5.48 -9.21 7.60
C VAL A 32 5.67 -7.71 7.82
N TYR A 33 6.72 -7.31 8.53
CA TYR A 33 7.02 -5.90 8.81
C TYR A 33 7.88 -5.23 7.72
N GLU A 34 8.37 -5.98 6.73
CA GLU A 34 9.20 -5.41 5.64
C GLU A 34 8.47 -4.28 4.89
N TYR A 35 7.14 -4.34 4.80
CA TYR A 35 6.33 -3.32 4.16
C TYR A 35 5.64 -2.33 5.12
N GLU A 36 6.09 -2.21 6.38
CA GLU A 36 5.51 -1.24 7.33
C GLU A 36 5.61 0.21 6.83
N ASN A 37 6.72 0.54 6.17
CA ASN A 37 6.91 1.88 5.62
C ASN A 37 5.92 2.17 4.49
N LEU A 38 5.77 1.23 3.54
CA LEU A 38 4.79 1.36 2.45
C LEU A 38 3.35 1.41 2.98
N THR A 39 3.06 0.65 4.04
CA THR A 39 1.79 0.67 4.76
C THR A 39 1.51 2.04 5.36
N ASN A 40 2.48 2.63 6.06
CA ASN A 40 2.37 3.96 6.66
C ASN A 40 2.11 5.04 5.61
N ILE A 41 2.83 4.99 4.48
CA ILE A 41 2.67 5.92 3.36
C ILE A 41 1.25 5.81 2.79
N LEU A 42 0.79 4.60 2.42
CA LEU A 42 -0.55 4.40 1.88
C LEU A 42 -1.64 4.90 2.85
N LEU A 43 -1.54 4.53 4.12
CA LEU A 43 -2.49 4.94 5.14
C LEU A 43 -2.51 6.46 5.34
N SER A 44 -1.34 7.09 5.41
CA SER A 44 -1.18 8.54 5.51
C SER A 44 -1.82 9.27 4.33
N LEU A 45 -1.56 8.83 3.10
CA LEU A 45 -2.10 9.48 1.91
C LEU A 45 -3.63 9.35 1.83
N ILE A 46 -4.19 8.19 2.23
CA ILE A 46 -5.65 8.01 2.29
C ILE A 46 -6.28 8.93 3.34
N TYR A 47 -5.69 9.01 4.54
CA TYR A 47 -6.18 9.88 5.61
C TYR A 47 -6.11 11.37 5.23
N ASN A 48 -5.11 11.75 4.44
CA ASN A 48 -4.95 13.10 3.90
C ASN A 48 -5.80 13.35 2.64
N ASN A 49 -6.73 12.45 2.29
CA ASN A 49 -7.62 12.55 1.13
C ASN A 49 -6.89 12.81 -0.20
N LYS A 50 -5.70 12.24 -0.36
CA LYS A 50 -4.93 12.36 -1.60
C LYS A 50 -5.68 11.71 -2.77
N SER A 51 -5.50 12.31 -3.95
CA SER A 51 -6.08 11.77 -5.19
C SER A 51 -5.49 10.40 -5.50
N LYS A 52 -6.21 9.59 -6.28
CA LYS A 52 -5.72 8.26 -6.69
C LYS A 52 -4.36 8.34 -7.38
N LEU A 53 -4.19 9.31 -8.28
CA LEU A 53 -2.96 9.56 -9.02
C LEU A 53 -1.80 9.95 -8.10
N GLU A 54 -2.04 10.83 -7.11
CA GLU A 54 -1.00 11.18 -6.13
C GLU A 54 -0.57 9.94 -5.32
N ILE A 55 -1.51 9.10 -4.91
CA ILE A 55 -1.19 7.88 -4.16
C ILE A 55 -0.37 6.92 -5.02
N GLU A 56 -0.80 6.69 -6.26
CA GLU A 56 -0.10 5.82 -7.20
C GLU A 56 1.34 6.27 -7.44
N ASN A 57 1.55 7.55 -7.74
CA ASN A 57 2.88 8.12 -7.96
C ASN A 57 3.78 7.96 -6.73
N GLU A 58 3.25 8.21 -5.54
CA GLU A 58 4.03 8.10 -4.31
C GLU A 58 4.40 6.64 -4.00
N LEU A 59 3.48 5.70 -4.23
CA LEU A 59 3.75 4.27 -4.04
C LEU A 59 4.81 3.76 -5.03
N ILE A 60 4.73 4.14 -6.31
CA ILE A 60 5.74 3.78 -7.31
C ILE A 60 7.09 4.36 -6.88
N ASN A 61 7.14 5.64 -6.55
CA ASN A 61 8.35 6.31 -6.11
C ASN A 61 8.98 5.62 -4.89
N GLU A 62 8.18 5.18 -3.92
CA GLU A 62 8.67 4.46 -2.76
C GLU A 62 9.23 3.07 -3.14
N ILE A 63 8.52 2.33 -3.98
CA ILE A 63 8.95 1.00 -4.47
C ILE A 63 10.29 1.09 -5.19
N GLU A 64 10.48 2.12 -6.03
CA GLU A 64 11.73 2.28 -6.78
C GLU A 64 12.90 2.74 -5.91
N ASN A 65 12.66 3.72 -5.02
CA ASN A 65 13.74 4.38 -4.27
C ASN A 65 14.09 3.67 -2.96
N TYR A 66 13.09 3.22 -2.21
CA TYR A 66 13.30 2.58 -0.91
C TYR A 66 13.58 1.08 -1.05
N TYR A 67 12.79 0.39 -1.88
CA TYR A 67 12.94 -1.05 -2.07
C TYR A 67 13.87 -1.44 -3.23
N GLY A 68 14.40 -0.44 -3.95
CA GLY A 68 15.47 -0.63 -4.94
C GLY A 68 15.01 -1.26 -6.25
N MET A 69 13.71 -1.37 -6.51
CA MET A 69 13.17 -1.88 -7.78
C MET A 69 13.18 -0.80 -8.86
N LYS A 70 14.37 -0.32 -9.23
CA LYS A 70 14.51 0.77 -10.19
C LYS A 70 13.91 0.42 -11.55
N ASN A 71 13.08 1.31 -12.09
CA ASN A 71 12.33 1.09 -13.32
C ASN A 71 11.40 -0.12 -13.22
N ILE A 72 10.67 -0.25 -12.11
CA ILE A 72 9.74 -1.38 -11.91
C ILE A 72 8.71 -1.49 -13.04
N GLU A 73 8.34 -0.36 -13.67
CA GLU A 73 7.48 -0.32 -14.85
C GLU A 73 8.06 -1.03 -16.10
N ASN A 74 9.37 -1.27 -16.13
CA ASN A 74 10.03 -2.04 -17.18
C ASN A 74 10.11 -3.54 -16.84
N GLU A 75 10.16 -3.89 -15.55
CA GLU A 75 10.22 -5.30 -15.10
C GLU A 75 8.84 -5.95 -15.06
N ILE A 76 7.83 -5.17 -14.66
CA ILE A 76 6.43 -5.53 -14.69
C ILE A 76 5.78 -4.63 -15.72
N SER A 77 5.06 -5.20 -16.70
CA SER A 77 4.28 -4.39 -17.66
C SER A 77 3.60 -3.22 -16.94
N SER A 78 3.91 -1.98 -17.33
CA SER A 78 3.41 -0.76 -16.69
C SER A 78 1.89 -0.82 -16.46
N GLU A 79 1.12 -1.36 -17.41
CA GLU A 79 -0.33 -1.52 -17.25
C GLU A 79 -0.72 -2.51 -16.13
N LYS A 80 0.01 -3.60 -15.98
CA LYS A 80 -0.22 -4.60 -14.93
C LYS A 80 0.12 -4.00 -13.56
N LEU A 81 1.29 -3.36 -13.44
CA LEU A 81 1.71 -2.73 -12.19
C LEU A 81 0.69 -1.67 -11.75
N LYS A 82 0.29 -0.79 -12.68
CA LYS A 82 -0.74 0.22 -12.42
C LYS A 82 -2.02 -0.44 -11.94
N THR A 83 -2.53 -1.43 -12.67
CA THR A 83 -3.75 -2.16 -12.28
C THR A 83 -3.66 -2.76 -10.87
N GLU A 84 -2.52 -3.34 -10.50
CA GLU A 84 -2.33 -3.92 -9.16
C GLU A 84 -2.26 -2.85 -8.06
N ILE A 85 -1.56 -1.73 -8.30
CA ILE A 85 -1.52 -0.57 -7.39
C ILE A 85 -2.91 0.04 -7.24
N GLU A 86 -3.63 0.24 -8.34
CA GLU A 86 -5.00 0.75 -8.32
C GLU A 86 -5.93 -0.15 -7.50
N ASN A 87 -5.81 -1.47 -7.67
CA ASN A 87 -6.56 -2.46 -6.89
C ASN A 87 -6.22 -2.39 -5.40
N LEU A 88 -4.94 -2.25 -5.05
CA LEU A 88 -4.49 -2.05 -3.68
C LEU A 88 -5.11 -0.79 -3.06
N ILE A 89 -5.04 0.34 -3.77
CA ILE A 89 -5.60 1.63 -3.32
C ILE A 89 -7.11 1.51 -3.10
N ASN A 90 -7.82 0.87 -4.02
CA ASN A 90 -9.28 0.70 -3.91
C ASN A 90 -9.65 -0.18 -2.72
N LYS A 91 -8.97 -1.33 -2.53
CA LYS A 91 -9.16 -2.20 -1.36
C LYS A 91 -8.87 -1.47 -0.06
N ALA A 92 -7.76 -0.73 0.01
CA ALA A 92 -7.37 0.04 1.18
C ALA A 92 -8.42 1.10 1.55
N LYS A 93 -8.90 1.85 0.55
CA LYS A 93 -9.98 2.84 0.75
C LYS A 93 -11.27 2.19 1.22
N LEU A 94 -11.62 1.01 0.71
CA LEU A 94 -12.80 0.26 1.15
C LEU A 94 -12.65 -0.23 2.60
N GLU A 95 -11.49 -0.77 2.97
CA GLU A 95 -11.23 -1.25 4.34
C GLU A 95 -11.31 -0.14 5.39
N ILE A 96 -10.91 1.08 5.01
CA ILE A 96 -10.96 2.27 5.88
C ILE A 96 -12.38 2.87 5.90
N LYS A 97 -13.12 2.84 4.77
CA LYS A 97 -14.49 3.36 4.67
C LYS A 97 -15.55 2.42 5.26
N ASN A 98 -15.33 1.11 5.22
CA ASN A 98 -16.24 0.11 5.78
C ASN A 98 -16.13 0.08 7.31
N LYS A 99 -16.74 1.07 7.96
CA LYS A 99 -17.34 0.89 9.28
C LYS A 99 -18.73 1.54 9.28
N PRO A 100 -19.78 0.85 9.79
CA PRO A 100 -21.09 1.45 9.96
C PRO A 100 -20.98 2.60 10.95
N SER A 101 -21.57 3.74 10.60
CA SER A 101 -21.95 4.76 11.58
C SER A 101 -22.89 4.10 12.59
N HIS A 102 -22.41 3.86 13.81
CA HIS A 102 -23.24 3.59 14.97
C HIS A 102 -22.92 4.60 16.05
#